data_AF-A0A9P7GYY7-F1
#
_entry.id   AF-A0A9P7GYY7-F1
#
_cell.length_a   1.000
_cell.length_b   1.000
_cell.length_c   1.000
_cell.angle_alpha   90.00
_cell.angle_beta   90.00
_cell.angle_gamma   90.00
#
_symmetry.space_group_name_H-M   'P 1'
#
loop_
_entity.id
_entity.type
_entity.pdbx_description
1 polymer ?
#
loop_
_entity_poly.entity_id
_entity_poly.type
_entity_poly.pdbx_seq_one_letter_code
_entity_poly.pdbx_strand_id
1 'polypeptide(L)'
;MPSFTNVKALGLFDHLSLKSEDFEAEHHRPVIKVTGMPGKHVPPGPLAVANDLLGAVPPTNGWMHELGHQDAEDAEIQTGCRIYISRDTLLVNELKDIPKWLQEKRIDLMLIHLGGTTIPGPSMPLIMVTMDAKQGIEMIEMMNPDVTIPIHCDDYDVFLSPRSDFEKAVKGFVLPPWSNKQDTFKMTRFRPCIDLHAGQVKQIVGGTLDSTSAALQTNYVSQHPPAHFAQLYRDNELTGAHVIMLGPGNDGPAKEALQAWSGGLQVGGGINDKNAKEWMDAGAEKVIITSYLFPEGRFSQERLDAVLQALGGDKNKLVIDLSCRRRGEDSWFVAMNKWQTLTDMEVNQESIRSLEPYCSEFLIHAADNEGLQKGVDEKLVERLSQWCSIPVTYAGGGRHLEDLENVKKLSNGKVDLTIGSALDCFGGSGVKFDDCVAWNRKQDN
;
A
#
# COMPACT_ATOMS: atom_id res chain seq x y z
N MET A 1 -19.27 42.28 29.44
CA MET A 1 -19.96 41.99 28.16
C MET A 1 -19.51 40.62 27.70
N PRO A 2 -20.37 39.72 27.21
CA PRO A 2 -19.88 38.53 26.53
C PRO A 2 -19.14 38.99 25.28
N SER A 3 -17.85 38.68 25.20
CA SER A 3 -16.93 39.14 24.14
C SER A 3 -17.18 38.48 22.78
N PHE A 4 -18.08 37.50 22.71
CA PHE A 4 -18.49 36.81 21.49
C PHE A 4 -20.00 36.92 21.31
N THR A 5 -20.44 37.49 20.18
CA THR A 5 -21.86 37.72 19.85
C THR A 5 -22.44 36.70 18.88
N ASN A 6 -21.60 35.89 18.23
CA ASN A 6 -22.00 34.87 17.27
C ASN A 6 -21.19 33.59 17.51
N VAL A 7 -21.76 32.66 18.26
CA VAL A 7 -21.12 31.39 18.66
C VAL A 7 -21.92 30.24 18.08
N LYS A 8 -21.26 29.35 17.34
CA LYS A 8 -21.87 28.14 16.78
C LYS A 8 -21.10 26.91 17.26
N ALA A 9 -21.81 25.97 17.87
CA ALA A 9 -21.25 24.67 18.21
C ALA A 9 -21.18 23.80 16.93
N LEU A 10 -20.07 23.07 16.78
CA LEU A 10 -19.89 22.06 15.75
C LEU A 10 -19.67 20.70 16.42
N GLY A 11 -20.43 19.69 15.99
CA GLY A 11 -20.15 18.30 16.30
C GLY A 11 -18.97 17.78 15.49
N LEU A 12 -18.69 16.48 15.64
CA LEU A 12 -17.65 15.81 14.87
C LEU A 12 -18.05 15.72 13.40
N PHE A 13 -17.18 16.21 12.52
CA PHE A 13 -17.37 16.30 11.07
C PHE A 13 -18.49 17.27 10.63
N ASP A 14 -19.17 17.94 11.56
CA ASP A 14 -19.98 19.10 11.26
C ASP A 14 -19.10 20.28 10.89
N HIS A 15 -19.59 21.13 9.99
CA HIS A 15 -18.85 22.28 9.52
C HIS A 15 -19.69 23.56 9.45
N LEU A 16 -18.98 24.69 9.44
CA LEU A 16 -19.52 25.99 9.09
C LEU A 16 -18.59 26.65 8.09
N SER A 17 -19.15 27.48 7.22
CA SER A 17 -18.39 28.29 6.28
C SER A 17 -18.43 29.74 6.73
N LEU A 18 -17.26 30.34 6.89
CA LEU A 18 -17.07 31.77 7.10
C LEU A 18 -16.84 32.39 5.72
N LYS A 19 -17.72 33.34 5.36
CA LYS A 19 -17.67 34.07 4.09
C LYS A 19 -17.32 35.53 4.41
N SER A 20 -16.51 36.17 3.58
CA SER A 20 -16.23 37.60 3.70
C SER A 20 -17.45 38.41 3.26
N GLU A 21 -17.88 39.39 4.06
CA GLU A 21 -19.00 40.29 3.71
C GLU A 21 -18.61 41.33 2.66
N ASP A 22 -17.31 41.68 2.55
CA ASP A 22 -16.81 42.78 1.72
C ASP A 22 -16.47 42.42 0.25
N PHE A 23 -16.81 41.22 -0.23
CA PHE A 23 -16.44 40.79 -1.59
C PHE A 23 -17.63 40.84 -2.57
N GLU A 24 -17.66 41.89 -3.40
CA GLU A 24 -18.63 42.07 -4.50
C GLU A 24 -18.28 41.30 -5.79
N ALA A 25 -17.25 40.45 -5.79
CA ALA A 25 -16.90 39.68 -6.98
C ALA A 25 -18.01 38.66 -7.30
N GLU A 26 -18.57 38.76 -8.51
CA GLU A 26 -19.59 37.83 -9.01
C GLU A 26 -19.06 36.40 -9.11
N HIS A 27 -17.73 36.18 -9.17
CA HIS A 27 -17.07 34.88 -9.31
C HIS A 27 -15.88 34.77 -8.33
N HIS A 28 -15.62 33.57 -7.76
CA HIS A 28 -14.52 33.25 -6.83
C HIS A 28 -14.51 33.95 -5.46
N ARG A 29 -15.55 33.74 -4.64
CA ARG A 29 -15.60 34.33 -3.29
C ARG A 29 -14.71 33.55 -2.31
N PRO A 30 -13.85 34.20 -1.51
CA PRO A 30 -13.03 33.51 -0.51
C PRO A 30 -13.90 32.95 0.62
N VAL A 31 -13.64 31.70 0.98
CA VAL A 31 -14.37 30.96 2.03
C VAL A 31 -13.40 30.22 2.93
N ILE A 32 -13.66 30.26 4.23
CA ILE A 32 -13.02 29.40 5.23
C ILE A 32 -14.06 28.41 5.72
N LYS A 33 -13.89 27.13 5.41
CA LYS A 33 -14.72 26.07 6.00
C LYS A 33 -14.02 25.49 7.22
N VAL A 34 -14.67 25.60 8.37
CA VAL A 34 -14.21 25.10 9.65
C VAL A 34 -15.01 23.86 10.00
N THR A 35 -14.34 22.73 10.22
CA THR A 35 -14.96 21.45 10.57
C THR A 35 -14.45 20.97 11.92
N GLY A 36 -15.35 20.53 12.81
CA GLY A 36 -14.99 19.92 14.08
C GLY A 36 -14.37 18.54 13.89
N MET A 37 -13.21 18.28 14.49
CA MET A 37 -12.51 16.98 14.40
C MET A 37 -12.49 16.26 15.75
N PRO A 38 -12.39 14.92 15.77
CA PRO A 38 -12.24 14.15 17.00
C PRO A 38 -11.13 14.69 17.90
N GLY A 39 -11.41 14.79 19.20
CA GLY A 39 -10.45 15.23 20.22
C GLY A 39 -10.85 14.74 21.62
N LYS A 40 -9.86 14.36 22.43
CA LYS A 40 -10.04 13.91 23.83
C LYS A 40 -8.79 14.22 24.66
N HIS A 41 -8.96 14.67 25.90
CA HIS A 41 -7.87 14.88 26.85
C HIS A 41 -7.52 13.65 27.70
N VAL A 42 -8.39 12.62 27.73
CA VAL A 42 -8.22 11.46 28.60
C VAL A 42 -8.24 10.19 27.75
N PRO A 43 -7.26 9.27 27.91
CA PRO A 43 -7.26 8.00 27.20
C PRO A 43 -8.50 7.16 27.56
N PRO A 44 -9.00 6.32 26.65
CA PRO A 44 -10.14 5.44 26.93
C PRO A 44 -9.83 4.49 28.11
N GLY A 45 -10.76 4.41 29.07
CA GLY A 45 -10.61 3.58 30.27
C GLY A 45 -11.44 4.08 31.46
N PRO A 46 -11.28 3.49 32.66
CA PRO A 46 -12.03 3.87 33.87
C PRO A 46 -11.91 5.36 34.23
N LEU A 47 -10.78 5.98 33.88
CA LEU A 47 -10.51 7.40 34.10
C LEU A 47 -11.34 8.32 33.18
N ALA A 48 -11.62 7.92 31.94
CA ALA A 48 -12.49 8.69 31.05
C ALA A 48 -13.93 8.71 31.58
N VAL A 49 -14.42 7.56 32.06
CA VAL A 49 -15.75 7.44 32.69
C VAL A 49 -15.84 8.30 33.96
N ALA A 50 -14.78 8.31 34.78
CA ALA A 50 -14.72 9.16 35.96
C ALA A 50 -14.67 10.66 35.60
N ASN A 51 -13.96 11.05 34.53
CA ASN A 51 -13.95 12.43 34.04
C ASN A 51 -15.31 12.88 33.51
N ASP A 52 -16.00 12.03 32.74
CA ASP A 52 -17.34 12.31 32.22
C ASP A 52 -18.38 12.47 33.35
N LEU A 53 -18.18 11.74 34.46
CA LEU A 53 -19.01 11.84 35.68
C LEU A 53 -18.69 13.07 36.54
N LEU A 54 -17.41 13.48 36.61
CA LEU A 54 -16.94 14.54 37.53
C LEU A 54 -16.75 15.91 36.85
N GLY A 55 -16.72 15.97 35.51
CA GLY A 55 -16.48 17.20 34.74
C GLY A 55 -15.12 17.86 35.02
N ALA A 56 -14.13 17.08 35.46
CA ALA A 56 -12.87 17.61 35.99
C ALA A 56 -11.95 18.21 34.90
N VAL A 57 -12.05 17.72 33.67
CA VAL A 57 -11.29 18.21 32.50
C VAL A 57 -12.28 18.65 31.41
N PRO A 58 -12.20 19.91 30.92
CA PRO A 58 -13.07 20.42 29.85
C PRO A 58 -13.00 19.55 28.59
N PRO A 59 -14.04 19.51 27.73
CA PRO A 59 -13.95 18.84 26.45
C PRO A 59 -12.97 19.56 25.49
N THR A 60 -12.32 18.80 24.61
CA THR A 60 -11.45 19.32 23.55
C THR A 60 -11.81 18.71 22.21
N ASN A 61 -11.55 19.45 21.14
CA ASN A 61 -11.77 19.03 19.77
C ASN A 61 -10.55 19.42 18.94
N GLY A 62 -10.23 18.61 17.93
CA GLY A 62 -9.41 19.09 16.82
C GLY A 62 -10.23 19.98 15.87
N TRP A 63 -9.56 20.67 14.96
CA TRP A 63 -10.20 21.53 13.96
C TRP A 63 -9.56 21.34 12.59
N MET A 64 -10.39 21.19 11.57
CA MET A 64 -9.95 21.22 10.17
C MET A 64 -10.40 22.52 9.53
N HIS A 65 -9.45 23.30 9.00
CA HIS A 65 -9.70 24.53 8.26
C HIS A 65 -9.40 24.29 6.79
N GLU A 66 -10.40 24.48 5.94
CA GLU A 66 -10.25 24.46 4.49
C GLU A 66 -10.34 25.90 3.99
N LEU A 67 -9.23 26.43 3.48
CA LEU A 67 -9.14 27.76 2.88
C LEU A 67 -9.29 27.62 1.37
N GLY A 68 -10.24 28.35 0.78
CA GLY A 68 -10.52 28.22 -0.63
C GLY A 68 -11.44 29.28 -1.19
N HIS A 69 -12.00 28.98 -2.36
CA HIS A 69 -12.96 29.85 -3.05
C HIS A 69 -14.24 29.09 -3.38
N GLN A 70 -15.34 29.82 -3.50
CA GLN A 70 -16.66 29.31 -3.87
C GLN A 70 -17.28 30.21 -4.94
N ASP A 71 -17.67 29.64 -6.08
CA ASP A 71 -18.18 30.41 -7.23
C ASP A 71 -19.68 30.73 -7.13
N ALA A 72 -20.45 29.88 -6.46
CA ALA A 72 -21.88 30.07 -6.21
C ALA A 72 -22.23 29.59 -4.80
N GLU A 73 -23.38 30.02 -4.27
CA GLU A 73 -23.76 29.75 -2.88
C GLU A 73 -23.82 28.25 -2.54
N ASP A 74 -24.20 27.42 -3.52
CA ASP A 74 -24.32 25.96 -3.42
C ASP A 74 -23.15 25.18 -4.08
N ALA A 75 -22.14 25.87 -4.63
CA ALA A 75 -21.01 25.20 -5.28
C ALA A 75 -20.07 24.55 -4.25
N GLU A 76 -19.39 23.46 -4.61
CA GLU A 76 -18.35 22.88 -3.75
C GLU A 76 -17.18 23.86 -3.59
N ILE A 77 -16.59 23.92 -2.40
CA ILE A 77 -15.44 24.80 -2.14
C ILE A 77 -14.20 24.24 -2.85
N GLN A 78 -13.62 25.07 -3.71
CA GLN A 78 -12.30 24.80 -4.28
C GLN A 78 -11.25 25.11 -3.21
N THR A 79 -10.83 24.07 -2.49
CA THR A 79 -9.86 24.20 -1.39
C THR A 79 -8.45 24.35 -1.95
N GLY A 80 -7.77 25.44 -1.58
CA GLY A 80 -6.37 25.69 -1.90
C GLY A 80 -5.40 25.29 -0.80
N CYS A 81 -5.86 25.28 0.46
CA CYS A 81 -5.04 24.88 1.61
C CYS A 81 -5.90 24.26 2.71
N ARG A 82 -5.41 23.18 3.30
CA ARG A 82 -6.05 22.44 4.38
C ARG A 82 -5.14 22.41 5.60
N ILE A 83 -5.62 22.97 6.70
CA ILE A 83 -4.90 23.10 7.96
C ILE A 83 -5.60 22.26 9.01
N TYR A 84 -4.91 21.28 9.59
CA TYR A 84 -5.39 20.53 10.74
C TYR A 84 -4.77 21.06 12.03
N ILE A 85 -5.59 21.28 13.05
CA ILE A 85 -5.17 21.77 14.37
C ILE A 85 -5.60 20.75 15.41
N SER A 86 -4.66 20.07 16.05
CA SER A 86 -4.98 18.99 16.99
C SER A 86 -5.66 19.47 18.26
N ARG A 87 -5.34 20.71 18.70
CA ARG A 87 -5.53 21.15 20.10
C ARG A 87 -4.89 20.17 21.08
N ASP A 88 -5.24 20.27 22.35
CA ASP A 88 -4.79 19.40 23.46
C ASP A 88 -5.41 17.99 23.39
N THR A 89 -5.45 17.42 22.20
CA THR A 89 -5.97 16.08 21.94
C THR A 89 -4.87 15.04 22.19
N LEU A 90 -5.20 13.97 22.90
CA LEU A 90 -4.37 12.77 23.02
C LEU A 90 -4.57 11.83 21.83
N LEU A 91 -3.61 10.93 21.63
CA LEU A 91 -3.70 9.88 20.62
C LEU A 91 -4.82 8.88 20.99
N VAL A 92 -5.97 9.01 20.32
CA VAL A 92 -7.16 8.17 20.50
C VAL A 92 -7.56 7.50 19.19
N ASN A 93 -8.30 6.38 19.27
CA ASN A 93 -8.64 5.58 18.09
C ASN A 93 -9.52 6.33 17.08
N GLU A 94 -10.37 7.24 17.56
CA GLU A 94 -11.26 8.06 16.75
C GLU A 94 -10.51 9.01 15.80
N LEU A 95 -9.23 9.30 16.07
CA LEU A 95 -8.39 10.07 15.13
C LEU A 95 -8.21 9.35 13.79
N LYS A 96 -8.31 8.01 13.77
CA LYS A 96 -8.24 7.20 12.54
C LYS A 96 -9.40 7.47 11.58
N ASP A 97 -10.44 8.17 12.02
CA ASP A 97 -11.58 8.53 11.17
C ASP A 97 -11.32 9.81 10.38
N ILE A 98 -10.33 10.64 10.76
CA ILE A 98 -9.97 11.85 10.01
C ILE A 98 -9.43 11.51 8.61
N PRO A 99 -8.42 10.61 8.45
CA PRO A 99 -7.96 10.23 7.10
C PRO A 99 -9.04 9.57 6.24
N LYS A 100 -9.96 8.80 6.87
CA LYS A 100 -11.09 8.19 6.16
C LYS A 100 -12.06 9.25 5.65
N TRP A 101 -12.40 10.22 6.50
CA TRP A 101 -13.28 11.33 6.15
C TRP A 101 -12.70 12.22 5.05
N LEU A 102 -11.38 12.43 5.07
CA LEU A 102 -10.69 13.20 4.04
C LEU A 102 -10.75 12.55 2.64
N GLN A 103 -11.02 11.25 2.54
CA GLN A 103 -11.12 10.54 1.25
C GLN A 103 -9.92 10.84 0.34
N GLU A 104 -8.71 10.62 0.86
CA GLU A 104 -7.43 10.84 0.14
C GLU A 104 -7.07 12.32 -0.10
N LYS A 105 -7.89 13.28 0.35
CA LYS A 105 -7.51 14.70 0.37
C LYS A 105 -6.38 14.93 1.39
N ARG A 106 -5.37 15.71 0.98
CA ARG A 106 -4.16 15.97 1.78
C ARG A 106 -4.38 17.01 2.87
N ILE A 107 -3.54 16.95 3.91
CA ILE A 107 -3.39 18.02 4.89
C ILE A 107 -2.10 18.77 4.54
N ASP A 108 -2.21 20.03 4.10
CA ASP A 108 -1.03 20.83 3.74
C ASP A 108 -0.26 21.28 4.99
N LEU A 109 -0.96 21.56 6.09
CA LEU A 109 -0.35 22.01 7.34
C LEU A 109 -1.01 21.36 8.54
N MET A 110 -0.21 20.78 9.43
CA MET A 110 -0.64 20.25 10.71
C MET A 110 -0.03 21.05 11.86
N LEU A 111 -0.88 21.62 12.70
CA LEU A 111 -0.54 22.28 13.95
C LEU A 111 -0.79 21.31 15.11
N ILE A 112 0.27 20.69 15.61
CA ILE A 112 0.19 19.61 16.62
C ILE A 112 0.55 20.15 18.00
N HIS A 113 -0.34 20.02 18.98
CA HIS A 113 -0.07 20.44 20.35
C HIS A 113 0.59 19.29 21.10
N LEU A 114 1.79 19.52 21.62
CA LEU A 114 2.65 18.54 22.28
C LEU A 114 2.93 18.96 23.74
N GLY A 115 3.99 18.40 24.33
CA GLY A 115 4.52 18.77 25.65
C GLY A 115 4.29 17.72 26.74
N GLY A 116 3.39 16.75 26.53
CA GLY A 116 3.03 15.79 27.56
C GLY A 116 2.55 16.48 28.84
N THR A 117 1.84 17.61 28.71
CA THR A 117 1.42 18.46 29.83
C THR A 117 0.58 17.65 30.80
N THR A 118 0.87 17.75 32.09
CA THR A 118 0.07 17.10 33.12
C THR A 118 -0.67 18.08 34.01
N ILE A 119 -1.91 17.76 34.37
CA ILE A 119 -2.69 18.52 35.35
C ILE A 119 -2.94 17.71 36.63
N PRO A 120 -3.10 18.37 37.80
CA PRO A 120 -3.49 17.70 39.04
C PRO A 120 -4.88 17.08 38.93
N GLY A 121 -4.99 15.77 39.19
CA GLY A 121 -6.27 15.07 39.23
C GLY A 121 -7.00 15.24 40.59
N PRO A 122 -8.34 15.16 40.64
CA PRO A 122 -9.09 15.32 41.90
C PRO A 122 -8.75 14.28 42.99
N SER A 123 -8.26 13.09 42.61
CA SER A 123 -8.06 11.96 43.55
C SER A 123 -6.91 10.97 43.20
N MET A 124 -6.06 11.26 42.19
CA MET A 124 -5.06 10.33 41.62
C MET A 124 -3.84 11.11 41.06
N PRO A 125 -2.70 10.46 40.72
CA PRO A 125 -1.50 11.13 40.19
C PRO A 125 -1.78 12.02 38.97
N LEU A 126 -0.81 12.90 38.67
CA LEU A 126 -0.81 13.82 37.51
C LEU A 126 -1.32 13.14 36.22
N ILE A 127 -2.30 13.76 35.57
CA ILE A 127 -2.95 13.25 34.34
C ILE A 127 -2.38 14.00 33.15
N MET A 128 -1.81 13.27 32.18
CA MET A 128 -1.35 13.83 30.91
C MET A 128 -2.53 14.21 30.03
N VAL A 129 -2.53 15.43 29.50
CA VAL A 129 -3.64 16.02 28.72
C VAL A 129 -3.24 16.48 27.33
N THR A 130 -1.94 16.47 26.99
CA THR A 130 -1.43 16.67 25.63
C THR A 130 -0.49 15.53 25.25
N MET A 131 -0.30 15.29 23.95
CA MET A 131 0.56 14.19 23.49
C MET A 131 2.03 14.43 23.89
N ASP A 132 2.73 13.33 24.19
CA ASP A 132 4.19 13.32 24.23
C ASP A 132 4.78 13.26 22.81
N ALA A 133 6.11 13.33 22.70
CA ALA A 133 6.79 13.27 21.41
C ALA A 133 6.51 11.98 20.62
N LYS A 134 6.37 10.83 21.28
CA LYS A 134 6.16 9.53 20.63
C LYS A 134 4.75 9.47 20.04
N GLN A 135 3.74 9.83 20.83
CA GLN A 135 2.36 9.94 20.37
C GLN A 135 2.22 10.96 19.25
N GLY A 136 3.00 12.05 19.31
CA GLY A 136 3.08 13.04 18.25
C GLY A 136 3.53 12.46 16.91
N ILE A 137 4.60 11.64 16.90
CA ILE A 137 5.07 10.95 15.68
C ILE A 137 4.00 10.00 15.15
N GLU A 138 3.37 9.19 16.00
CA GLU A 138 2.30 8.27 15.59
C GLU A 138 1.11 9.03 14.95
N MET A 139 0.80 10.23 15.45
CA MET A 139 -0.23 11.08 14.85
C MET A 139 0.21 11.65 13.50
N ILE A 140 1.47 12.07 13.36
CA ILE A 140 2.03 12.58 12.11
C ILE A 140 2.06 11.48 11.04
N GLU A 141 2.47 10.27 11.39
CA GLU A 141 2.39 9.07 10.51
C GLU A 141 0.97 8.83 10.02
N MET A 142 -0.01 8.89 10.92
CA MET A 142 -1.41 8.63 10.62
C MET A 142 -2.01 9.67 9.67
N MET A 143 -1.64 10.95 9.84
CA MET A 143 -2.22 12.07 9.09
C MET A 143 -1.46 12.41 7.81
N ASN A 144 -0.17 12.06 7.75
CA ASN A 144 0.77 12.33 6.65
C ASN A 144 0.67 13.76 6.05
N PRO A 145 0.87 14.83 6.84
CA PRO A 145 0.80 16.20 6.36
C PRO A 145 2.08 16.65 5.63
N ASP A 146 1.99 17.66 4.75
CA ASP A 146 3.18 18.23 4.08
C ASP A 146 4.11 18.95 5.06
N VAL A 147 3.52 19.74 5.97
CA VAL A 147 4.26 20.49 6.99
C VAL A 147 3.62 20.24 8.35
N THR A 148 4.45 19.91 9.35
CA THR A 148 4.02 19.85 10.75
C THR A 148 4.72 20.93 11.57
N ILE A 149 3.95 21.69 12.35
CA ILE A 149 4.45 22.67 13.31
C ILE A 149 4.01 22.25 14.72
N PRO A 150 4.94 21.93 15.62
CA PRO A 150 4.61 21.67 17.02
C PRO A 150 4.25 22.98 17.74
N ILE A 151 3.23 22.91 18.60
CA ILE A 151 2.72 24.00 19.44
C ILE A 151 2.76 23.53 20.90
N HIS A 152 2.95 24.46 21.84
CA HIS A 152 3.01 24.18 23.29
C HIS A 152 4.06 23.14 23.69
N CYS A 153 5.21 23.16 23.02
CA CYS A 153 6.33 22.27 23.32
C CYS A 153 7.39 22.87 24.27
N ASP A 154 7.32 24.19 24.55
CA ASP A 154 8.27 24.93 25.42
C ASP A 154 7.60 26.05 26.27
N ASP A 155 6.27 26.15 26.31
CA ASP A 155 5.56 27.30 26.92
C ASP A 155 5.32 27.21 28.45
N TYR A 156 5.56 26.07 29.11
CA TYR A 156 5.26 25.83 30.53
C TYR A 156 6.35 25.04 31.27
N ASP A 157 6.51 25.27 32.58
CA ASP A 157 7.48 24.55 33.43
C ASP A 157 7.07 23.09 33.77
N VAL A 158 5.95 22.59 33.22
CA VAL A 158 5.28 21.34 33.63
C VAL A 158 5.21 20.29 32.51
N PHE A 159 6.22 20.25 31.64
CA PHE A 159 6.28 19.26 30.56
C PHE A 159 7.01 17.98 30.98
N LEU A 160 6.43 16.83 30.63
CA LEU A 160 7.12 15.55 30.68
C LEU A 160 7.95 15.28 29.43
N SER A 161 7.67 15.99 28.32
CA SER A 161 8.38 15.84 27.04
C SER A 161 8.68 17.21 26.42
N PRO A 162 9.89 17.78 26.64
CA PRO A 162 10.27 19.07 26.06
C PRO A 162 10.45 18.99 24.53
N ARG A 163 10.51 20.14 23.86
CA ARG A 163 10.76 20.21 22.41
C ARG A 163 11.93 19.36 21.91
N SER A 164 13.00 19.23 22.69
CA SER A 164 14.17 18.43 22.30
C SER A 164 13.85 16.95 22.08
N ASP A 165 12.86 16.41 22.80
CA ASP A 165 12.41 15.02 22.62
C ASP A 165 11.74 14.85 21.26
N PHE A 166 10.93 15.82 20.87
CA PHE A 166 10.27 15.84 19.56
C PHE A 166 11.31 16.00 18.44
N GLU A 167 12.26 16.94 18.56
CA GLU A 167 13.33 17.10 17.58
C GLU A 167 14.18 15.83 17.41
N LYS A 168 14.42 15.09 18.50
CA LYS A 168 15.11 13.81 18.47
C LYS A 168 14.27 12.72 17.79
N ALA A 169 12.98 12.66 18.08
CA ALA A 169 12.07 11.70 17.49
C ALA A 169 11.92 11.92 15.97
N VAL A 170 11.84 13.18 15.52
CA VAL A 170 11.70 13.53 14.10
C VAL A 170 13.00 13.31 13.31
N LYS A 171 14.19 13.48 13.90
CA LYS A 171 15.47 13.28 13.19
C LYS A 171 15.68 11.86 12.64
N GLY A 172 14.99 10.86 13.20
CA GLY A 172 15.00 9.48 12.70
C GLY A 172 13.79 9.12 11.85
N PHE A 173 12.92 10.08 11.56
CA PHE A 173 11.60 9.86 11.01
C PHE A 173 11.44 10.61 9.68
N VAL A 174 11.19 9.87 8.61
CA VAL A 174 10.94 10.39 7.28
C VAL A 174 9.54 9.95 6.87
N LEU A 175 8.64 10.91 6.67
CA LEU A 175 7.35 10.60 6.05
C LEU A 175 7.57 10.18 4.60
N PRO A 176 6.87 9.13 4.12
CA PRO A 176 6.81 8.88 2.70
C PRO A 176 6.23 10.12 2.01
N PRO A 177 6.73 10.50 0.81
CA PRO A 177 6.21 11.65 0.09
C PRO A 177 4.69 11.56 -0.04
N TRP A 178 3.98 12.68 0.13
CA TRP A 178 2.54 12.70 -0.10
C TRP A 178 2.28 12.36 -1.56
N SER A 179 1.70 11.19 -1.77
CA SER A 179 1.13 10.76 -3.03
C SER A 179 -0.36 10.54 -2.79
N ASN A 180 -1.21 11.02 -3.70
CA ASN A 180 -2.49 10.34 -3.89
C ASN A 180 -2.16 8.86 -3.96
N LYS A 181 -2.77 8.00 -3.12
CA LYS A 181 -2.58 6.56 -3.30
C LYS A 181 -2.92 6.15 -4.75
N GLN A 182 -3.82 6.91 -5.40
CA GLN A 182 -4.08 6.79 -6.83
C GLN A 182 -2.96 7.25 -7.78
N ASP A 183 -2.06 8.17 -7.41
CA ASP A 183 -0.94 8.61 -8.28
C ASP A 183 0.34 7.79 -8.08
N THR A 184 0.59 7.22 -6.90
CA THR A 184 1.72 6.27 -6.69
C THR A 184 1.59 5.00 -7.53
N PHE A 185 0.36 4.59 -7.86
CA PHE A 185 0.12 3.41 -8.67
C PHE A 185 -0.12 3.74 -10.14
N LYS A 186 -0.05 5.00 -10.59
CA LYS A 186 -0.28 5.37 -12.01
C LYS A 186 0.97 5.23 -12.88
N MET A 187 1.90 4.38 -12.48
CA MET A 187 3.14 4.18 -13.21
C MET A 187 3.36 2.70 -13.45
N THR A 188 2.85 2.21 -14.59
CA THR A 188 3.17 0.89 -15.10
C THR A 188 4.68 0.73 -15.20
N ARG A 189 5.19 -0.36 -14.64
CA ARG A 189 6.58 -0.80 -14.74
C ARG A 189 6.67 -2.15 -15.42
N PHE A 190 7.76 -2.33 -16.15
CA PHE A 190 8.32 -3.62 -16.44
C PHE A 190 8.88 -4.24 -15.14
N ARG A 191 8.49 -5.50 -14.87
CA ARG A 191 9.02 -6.29 -13.76
C ARG A 191 9.56 -7.62 -14.27
N PRO A 192 10.86 -7.93 -14.11
CA PRO A 192 11.40 -9.20 -14.57
C PRO A 192 11.12 -10.34 -13.58
N CYS A 193 11.19 -11.58 -14.06
CA CYS A 193 11.06 -12.78 -13.24
C CYS A 193 12.26 -13.74 -13.40
N ILE A 194 12.57 -14.49 -12.34
CA ILE A 194 13.52 -15.61 -12.35
C ILE A 194 12.76 -16.90 -12.02
N ASP A 195 12.48 -17.69 -13.05
CA ASP A 195 11.81 -18.97 -12.90
C ASP A 195 12.85 -20.07 -12.65
N LEU A 196 12.70 -20.78 -11.53
CA LEU A 196 13.60 -21.86 -11.12
C LEU A 196 12.92 -23.21 -11.26
N HIS A 197 13.57 -24.14 -11.95
CA HIS A 197 13.10 -25.52 -12.03
C HIS A 197 14.27 -26.49 -11.99
N ALA A 198 14.22 -27.45 -11.05
CA ALA A 198 15.30 -28.40 -10.78
C ALA A 198 16.65 -27.70 -10.53
N GLY A 199 16.59 -26.59 -9.80
CA GLY A 199 17.75 -25.81 -9.35
C GLY A 199 18.43 -24.97 -10.44
N GLN A 200 17.80 -24.79 -11.59
CA GLN A 200 18.32 -23.99 -12.70
C GLN A 200 17.31 -22.93 -13.11
N VAL A 201 17.81 -21.81 -13.64
CA VAL A 201 16.97 -20.78 -14.27
C VAL A 201 16.44 -21.31 -15.60
N LYS A 202 15.12 -21.46 -15.70
CA LYS A 202 14.45 -22.02 -16.89
C LYS A 202 13.22 -21.21 -17.22
N GLN A 203 13.02 -20.95 -18.50
CA GLN A 203 11.77 -20.39 -18.99
C GLN A 203 10.89 -21.52 -19.52
N ILE A 204 9.67 -21.62 -18.98
CA ILE A 204 8.71 -22.69 -19.29
C ILE A 204 7.54 -22.16 -20.14
N VAL A 205 6.90 -23.05 -20.88
CA VAL A 205 5.62 -22.78 -21.57
C VAL A 205 4.47 -23.21 -20.67
N GLY A 206 3.56 -22.28 -20.35
CA GLY A 206 2.37 -22.54 -19.53
C GLY A 206 1.52 -23.70 -20.08
N GLY A 207 1.06 -24.57 -19.19
CA GLY A 207 0.15 -25.68 -19.51
C GLY A 207 0.78 -26.98 -20.05
N THR A 208 2.11 -27.08 -20.20
CA THR A 208 2.79 -28.30 -20.69
C THR A 208 3.22 -29.29 -19.60
N LEU A 209 2.75 -29.09 -18.36
CA LEU A 209 3.14 -29.91 -17.21
C LEU A 209 2.37 -31.23 -17.14
N ASP A 210 2.45 -32.06 -18.18
CA ASP A 210 1.78 -33.36 -18.20
C ASP A 210 2.40 -34.33 -17.16
N SER A 211 1.55 -35.02 -16.40
CA SER A 211 1.95 -36.03 -15.41
C SER A 211 2.50 -37.31 -16.03
N THR A 212 2.37 -37.48 -17.35
CA THR A 212 2.76 -38.68 -18.08
C THR A 212 4.10 -38.59 -18.81
N SER A 213 4.69 -37.39 -18.93
CA SER A 213 6.02 -37.23 -19.53
C SER A 213 6.94 -36.45 -18.61
N ALA A 214 8.08 -37.02 -18.24
CA ALA A 214 9.10 -36.38 -17.41
C ALA A 214 9.83 -35.20 -18.10
N ALA A 215 9.35 -34.76 -19.26
CA ALA A 215 9.98 -33.74 -20.09
C ALA A 215 9.14 -32.47 -20.09
N LEU A 216 9.52 -31.49 -19.28
CA LEU A 216 9.07 -30.11 -19.52
C LEU A 216 9.51 -29.69 -20.92
N GLN A 217 8.61 -29.05 -21.68
CA GLN A 217 9.04 -28.23 -22.80
C GLN A 217 9.67 -26.95 -22.24
N THR A 218 11.00 -26.97 -22.12
CA THR A 218 11.80 -25.80 -21.73
C THR A 218 12.12 -25.00 -22.98
N ASN A 219 11.75 -23.72 -23.02
CA ASN A 219 12.17 -22.81 -24.09
C ASN A 219 13.68 -22.55 -24.00
N TYR A 220 14.21 -22.50 -22.78
CA TYR A 220 15.61 -22.20 -22.51
C TYR A 220 16.03 -22.65 -21.11
N VAL A 221 17.28 -23.10 -20.99
CA VAL A 221 17.96 -23.31 -19.70
C VAL A 221 19.16 -22.36 -19.68
N SER A 222 19.21 -21.47 -18.70
CA SER A 222 20.29 -20.49 -18.64
C SER A 222 21.63 -21.14 -18.25
N GLN A 223 22.71 -20.61 -18.82
CA GLN A 223 24.06 -20.91 -18.39
C GLN A 223 24.47 -20.09 -17.15
N HIS A 224 23.70 -19.04 -16.82
CA HIS A 224 23.96 -18.17 -15.69
C HIS A 224 23.18 -18.62 -14.43
N PRO A 225 23.77 -18.49 -13.23
CA PRO A 225 23.08 -18.80 -11.98
C PRO A 225 22.01 -17.74 -11.66
N PRO A 226 21.06 -18.03 -10.76
CA PRO A 226 20.03 -17.06 -10.35
C PRO A 226 20.61 -15.76 -9.77
N ALA A 227 21.73 -15.83 -9.04
CA ALA A 227 22.41 -14.64 -8.52
C ALA A 227 22.84 -13.65 -9.63
N HIS A 228 23.19 -14.15 -10.82
CA HIS A 228 23.55 -13.28 -11.95
C HIS A 228 22.38 -12.38 -12.35
N PHE A 229 21.18 -12.95 -12.47
CA PHE A 229 19.96 -12.20 -12.80
C PHE A 229 19.54 -11.27 -11.67
N ALA A 230 19.64 -11.72 -10.42
CA ALA A 230 19.38 -10.87 -9.26
C ALA A 230 20.30 -9.63 -9.21
N GLN A 231 21.60 -9.80 -9.52
CA GLN A 231 22.55 -8.68 -9.65
C GLN A 231 22.17 -7.77 -10.81
N LEU A 232 21.83 -8.34 -11.97
CA LEU A 232 21.39 -7.57 -13.13
C LEU A 232 20.16 -6.70 -12.80
N TYR A 233 19.21 -7.22 -12.02
CA TYR A 233 18.00 -6.49 -11.63
C TYR A 233 18.29 -5.41 -10.60
N ARG A 234 19.15 -5.73 -9.62
CA ARG A 234 19.61 -4.77 -8.61
C ARG A 234 20.33 -3.58 -9.25
N ASP A 235 21.26 -3.86 -10.15
CA ASP A 235 22.09 -2.84 -10.80
C ASP A 235 21.26 -1.93 -11.74
N ASN A 236 20.03 -2.34 -12.06
CA ASN A 236 19.03 -1.55 -12.82
C ASN A 236 17.82 -1.12 -11.98
N GLU A 237 17.86 -1.30 -10.65
CA GLU A 237 16.82 -0.87 -9.69
C GLU A 237 15.42 -1.42 -10.01
N LEU A 238 15.33 -2.65 -10.50
CA LEU A 238 14.06 -3.29 -10.90
C LEU A 238 13.31 -3.88 -9.70
N THR A 239 12.82 -3.02 -8.81
CA THR A 239 12.04 -3.41 -7.62
C THR A 239 10.75 -4.13 -8.01
N GLY A 240 10.29 -5.06 -7.16
CA GLY A 240 9.11 -5.87 -7.46
C GLY A 240 9.35 -7.01 -8.44
N ALA A 241 10.61 -7.24 -8.83
CA ALA A 241 11.04 -8.46 -9.51
C ALA A 241 10.85 -9.68 -8.59
N HIS A 242 10.52 -10.83 -9.18
CA HIS A 242 10.15 -12.03 -8.42
C HIS A 242 10.89 -13.29 -8.88
N VAL A 243 11.20 -14.14 -7.90
CA VAL A 243 11.76 -15.48 -8.09
C VAL A 243 10.65 -16.50 -7.88
N ILE A 244 10.39 -17.36 -8.87
CA ILE A 244 9.33 -18.38 -8.79
C ILE A 244 9.94 -19.78 -8.77
N MET A 245 9.71 -20.52 -7.69
CA MET A 245 10.15 -21.90 -7.54
C MET A 245 9.11 -22.87 -8.12
N LEU A 246 9.48 -23.50 -9.23
CA LEU A 246 8.64 -24.47 -9.94
C LEU A 246 9.06 -25.88 -9.56
N GLY A 247 8.35 -26.46 -8.59
CA GLY A 247 8.63 -27.81 -8.08
C GLY A 247 9.81 -27.88 -7.10
N PRO A 248 10.24 -29.10 -6.73
CA PRO A 248 11.27 -29.30 -5.71
C PRO A 248 12.68 -28.99 -6.21
N GLY A 249 13.61 -28.76 -5.26
CA GLY A 249 15.05 -28.59 -5.53
C GLY A 249 15.48 -27.17 -5.89
N ASN A 250 14.63 -26.17 -5.62
CA ASN A 250 14.91 -24.78 -5.96
C ASN A 250 15.33 -23.92 -4.76
N ASP A 251 15.27 -24.43 -3.53
CA ASP A 251 15.48 -23.64 -2.32
C ASP A 251 16.85 -22.96 -2.26
N GLY A 252 17.92 -23.72 -2.53
CA GLY A 252 19.29 -23.19 -2.55
C GLY A 252 19.46 -22.10 -3.62
N PRO A 253 19.13 -22.38 -4.89
CA PRO A 253 19.18 -21.39 -5.97
C PRO A 253 18.29 -20.14 -5.75
N ALA A 254 17.13 -20.29 -5.12
CA ALA A 254 16.29 -19.15 -4.73
C ALA A 254 16.97 -18.30 -3.65
N LYS A 255 17.50 -18.92 -2.60
CA LYS A 255 18.28 -18.22 -1.56
C LYS A 255 19.52 -17.53 -2.13
N GLU A 256 20.18 -18.14 -3.11
CA GLU A 256 21.29 -17.53 -3.84
C GLU A 256 20.86 -16.23 -4.55
N ALA A 257 19.71 -16.21 -5.24
CA ALA A 257 19.17 -14.99 -5.84
C ALA A 257 18.83 -13.92 -4.78
N LEU A 258 18.14 -14.30 -3.71
CA LEU A 258 17.76 -13.39 -2.62
C LEU A 258 18.98 -12.76 -1.95
N GLN A 259 20.03 -13.53 -1.69
CA GLN A 259 21.26 -13.01 -1.08
C GLN A 259 22.02 -12.04 -1.99
N ALA A 260 21.93 -12.22 -3.32
CA ALA A 260 22.53 -11.30 -4.28
C ALA A 260 21.87 -9.91 -4.28
N TRP A 261 20.60 -9.83 -3.88
CA TRP A 261 19.88 -8.57 -3.64
C TRP A 261 18.91 -8.68 -2.45
N SER A 262 19.49 -8.67 -1.25
CA SER A 262 18.71 -8.79 -0.01
C SER A 262 17.71 -7.64 0.12
N GLY A 263 16.43 -7.97 0.33
CA GLY A 263 15.34 -7.02 0.43
C GLY A 263 14.89 -6.42 -0.91
N GLY A 264 15.36 -6.94 -2.05
CA GLY A 264 15.01 -6.40 -3.38
C GLY A 264 14.18 -7.32 -4.27
N LEU A 265 14.05 -8.60 -3.90
CA LEU A 265 13.33 -9.60 -4.68
C LEU A 265 12.18 -10.22 -3.87
N GLN A 266 11.07 -10.47 -4.56
CA GLN A 266 9.97 -11.27 -4.04
C GLN A 266 10.22 -12.76 -4.34
N VAL A 267 9.67 -13.67 -3.53
CA VAL A 267 9.83 -15.12 -3.76
C VAL A 267 8.52 -15.89 -3.63
N GLY A 268 8.23 -16.73 -4.63
CA GLY A 268 7.05 -17.58 -4.71
C GLY A 268 7.36 -19.04 -5.00
N GLY A 269 6.35 -19.90 -4.84
CA GLY A 269 6.43 -21.35 -5.09
C GLY A 269 6.63 -22.16 -3.81
N GLY A 270 5.60 -22.88 -3.38
CA GLY A 270 5.66 -23.70 -2.16
C GLY A 270 5.65 -22.92 -0.84
N ILE A 271 5.42 -21.61 -0.87
CA ILE A 271 5.26 -20.77 0.33
C ILE A 271 4.04 -21.24 1.13
N ASN A 272 4.17 -21.28 2.46
CA ASN A 272 3.13 -21.60 3.43
C ASN A 272 3.45 -20.98 4.80
N ASP A 273 2.54 -21.15 5.75
CA ASP A 273 2.66 -20.64 7.13
C ASP A 273 3.93 -21.10 7.87
N LYS A 274 4.48 -22.26 7.50
CA LYS A 274 5.64 -22.84 8.19
C LYS A 274 6.98 -22.33 7.67
N ASN A 275 7.03 -21.87 6.42
CA ASN A 275 8.28 -21.44 5.77
C ASN A 275 8.31 -19.96 5.37
N ALA A 276 7.19 -19.23 5.42
CA ALA A 276 7.14 -17.83 5.01
C ALA A 276 8.19 -16.97 5.72
N LYS A 277 8.35 -17.16 7.04
CA LYS A 277 9.37 -16.46 7.83
C LYS A 277 10.81 -16.79 7.39
N GLU A 278 11.09 -18.05 7.09
CA GLU A 278 12.42 -18.48 6.64
C GLU A 278 12.84 -17.76 5.35
N TRP A 279 11.89 -17.53 4.44
CA TRP A 279 12.14 -16.80 3.20
C TRP A 279 12.41 -15.31 3.42
N MET A 280 11.69 -14.68 4.35
CA MET A 280 11.98 -13.32 4.79
C MET A 280 13.39 -13.22 5.41
N ASP A 281 13.73 -14.15 6.31
CA ASP A 281 15.04 -14.21 6.96
C ASP A 281 16.17 -14.49 5.95
N ALA A 282 15.86 -15.14 4.82
CA ALA A 282 16.79 -15.40 3.72
C ALA A 282 17.00 -14.19 2.78
N GLY A 283 16.32 -13.06 3.01
CA GLY A 283 16.49 -11.82 2.27
C GLY A 283 15.40 -11.51 1.24
N ALA A 284 14.25 -12.18 1.28
CA ALA A 284 13.11 -11.78 0.47
C ALA A 284 12.56 -10.40 0.91
N GLU A 285 12.18 -9.57 -0.05
CA GLU A 285 11.39 -8.35 0.20
C GLU A 285 9.96 -8.72 0.63
N LYS A 286 9.36 -9.66 -0.10
CA LYS A 286 8.02 -10.19 0.15
C LYS A 286 7.98 -11.67 -0.23
N VAL A 287 7.07 -12.41 0.40
CA VAL A 287 6.72 -13.76 -0.03
C VAL A 287 5.45 -13.74 -0.87
N ILE A 288 5.40 -14.61 -1.88
CA ILE A 288 4.28 -14.75 -2.82
C ILE A 288 3.55 -16.05 -2.50
N ILE A 289 2.32 -15.93 -1.99
CA ILE A 289 1.47 -17.07 -1.67
C ILE A 289 0.58 -17.43 -2.85
N THR A 290 0.50 -18.73 -3.19
CA THR A 290 -0.21 -19.25 -4.37
C THR A 290 -1.21 -20.34 -3.95
N SER A 291 -1.00 -21.58 -4.42
CA SER A 291 -1.85 -22.75 -4.22
C SER A 291 -2.11 -23.15 -2.76
N TYR A 292 -1.28 -22.70 -1.81
CA TYR A 292 -1.49 -22.99 -0.39
C TYR A 292 -2.85 -22.47 0.10
N LEU A 293 -3.34 -21.35 -0.44
CA LEU A 293 -4.64 -20.77 -0.08
C LEU A 293 -5.84 -21.60 -0.55
N PHE A 294 -5.63 -22.64 -1.37
CA PHE A 294 -6.70 -23.38 -2.03
C PHE A 294 -6.68 -24.89 -1.70
N PRO A 295 -6.81 -25.30 -0.43
CA PRO A 295 -6.97 -26.71 -0.11
C PRO A 295 -8.17 -27.29 -0.86
N GLU A 296 -7.95 -28.41 -1.57
CA GLU A 296 -8.99 -29.08 -2.36
C GLU A 296 -9.69 -28.17 -3.38
N GLY A 297 -9.00 -27.11 -3.85
CA GLY A 297 -9.54 -26.17 -4.82
C GLY A 297 -10.54 -25.16 -4.25
N ARG A 298 -10.55 -24.94 -2.93
CA ARG A 298 -11.40 -23.95 -2.26
C ARG A 298 -10.57 -22.97 -1.46
N PHE A 299 -10.90 -21.68 -1.57
CA PHE A 299 -10.21 -20.65 -0.79
C PHE A 299 -10.34 -20.88 0.73
N SER A 300 -9.24 -20.71 1.46
CA SER A 300 -9.17 -20.88 2.91
C SER A 300 -8.63 -19.61 3.59
N GLN A 301 -9.54 -18.87 4.23
CA GLN A 301 -9.18 -17.71 5.05
C GLN A 301 -8.25 -18.08 6.21
N GLU A 302 -8.47 -19.22 6.85
CA GLU A 302 -7.64 -19.73 7.95
C GLU A 302 -6.16 -19.85 7.52
N ARG A 303 -5.90 -20.35 6.31
CA ARG A 303 -4.54 -20.46 5.77
C ARG A 303 -3.92 -19.11 5.45
N LEU A 304 -4.71 -18.16 4.96
CA LEU A 304 -4.25 -16.79 4.72
C LEU A 304 -3.86 -16.11 6.04
N ASP A 305 -4.71 -16.23 7.06
CA ASP A 305 -4.46 -15.69 8.40
C ASP A 305 -3.21 -16.30 9.03
N ALA A 306 -3.01 -17.62 8.89
CA ALA A 306 -1.83 -18.31 9.39
C ALA A 306 -0.53 -17.83 8.72
N VAL A 307 -0.54 -17.58 7.40
CA VAL A 307 0.60 -17.01 6.68
C VAL A 307 0.89 -15.59 7.17
N LEU A 308 -0.14 -14.75 7.29
CA LEU A 308 0.02 -13.38 7.77
C LEU A 308 0.53 -13.34 9.21
N GLN A 309 0.07 -14.25 10.07
CA GLN A 309 0.59 -14.43 11.42
C GLN A 309 2.07 -14.83 11.43
N ALA A 310 2.48 -15.76 10.55
CA ALA A 310 3.89 -16.14 10.40
C ALA A 310 4.79 -14.97 9.98
N LEU A 311 4.22 -14.00 9.26
CA LEU A 311 4.86 -12.73 8.86
C LEU A 311 4.75 -11.64 9.94
N GLY A 312 4.21 -11.93 11.12
CA GLY A 312 4.06 -10.99 12.23
C GLY A 312 2.88 -10.03 12.09
N GLY A 313 1.87 -10.37 11.28
CA GLY A 313 0.73 -9.49 11.00
C GLY A 313 1.01 -8.43 9.94
N ASP A 314 2.21 -8.43 9.34
CA ASP A 314 2.65 -7.40 8.41
C ASP A 314 2.32 -7.75 6.96
N LYS A 315 1.21 -7.20 6.47
CA LYS A 315 0.76 -7.42 5.09
C LYS A 315 1.69 -6.86 4.02
N ASN A 316 2.60 -5.93 4.38
CA ASN A 316 3.57 -5.36 3.44
C ASN A 316 4.58 -6.41 2.94
N LYS A 317 4.67 -7.55 3.62
CA LYS A 317 5.53 -8.68 3.27
C LYS A 317 4.81 -9.76 2.46
N LEU A 318 3.52 -9.59 2.17
CA LEU A 318 2.72 -10.58 1.47
C LEU A 318 2.25 -10.08 0.10
N VAL A 319 2.51 -10.89 -0.91
CA VAL A 319 1.91 -10.83 -2.24
C VAL A 319 0.99 -12.03 -2.40
N ILE A 320 -0.22 -11.81 -2.90
CA ILE A 320 -1.13 -12.92 -3.26
C ILE A 320 -1.06 -13.11 -4.77
N ASP A 321 -0.69 -14.31 -5.19
CA ASP A 321 -0.70 -14.71 -6.59
C ASP A 321 -1.98 -15.45 -6.92
N LEU A 322 -2.80 -14.83 -7.76
CA LEU A 322 -4.02 -15.41 -8.31
C LEU A 322 -3.77 -15.82 -9.75
N SER A 323 -3.22 -17.01 -9.84
CA SER A 323 -2.94 -17.69 -11.07
C SER A 323 -4.29 -18.11 -11.69
N CYS A 324 -4.66 -17.63 -12.87
CA CYS A 324 -6.02 -17.74 -13.42
C CYS A 324 -6.11 -18.26 -14.88
N ARG A 325 -7.28 -18.79 -15.24
CA ARG A 325 -7.63 -19.20 -16.62
C ARG A 325 -8.95 -18.60 -17.04
N ARG A 326 -9.05 -18.22 -18.31
CA ARG A 326 -10.25 -17.61 -18.87
C ARG A 326 -11.34 -18.66 -19.09
N ARG A 327 -12.56 -18.31 -18.72
CA ARG A 327 -13.78 -19.08 -18.98
C ARG A 327 -14.78 -18.18 -19.68
N GLY A 328 -15.13 -18.49 -20.92
CA GLY A 328 -16.00 -17.60 -21.71
C GLY A 328 -15.35 -16.25 -22.02
N GLU A 329 -16.16 -15.20 -22.18
CA GLU A 329 -15.70 -13.94 -22.74
C GLU A 329 -15.12 -12.93 -21.74
N ASP A 330 -15.48 -13.01 -20.46
CA ASP A 330 -15.15 -11.98 -19.45
C ASP A 330 -15.20 -12.57 -18.03
N SER A 331 -14.75 -13.83 -17.86
CA SER A 331 -14.60 -14.44 -16.54
C SER A 331 -13.29 -15.23 -16.45
N TRP A 332 -12.65 -15.19 -15.29
CA TRP A 332 -11.38 -15.85 -15.03
C TRP A 332 -11.45 -16.58 -13.70
N PHE A 333 -11.06 -17.84 -13.67
CA PHE A 333 -11.09 -18.66 -12.47
C PHE A 333 -9.68 -18.98 -12.03
N VAL A 334 -9.44 -18.92 -10.71
CA VAL A 334 -8.16 -19.31 -10.14
C VAL A 334 -7.91 -20.78 -10.46
N ALA A 335 -6.70 -21.07 -10.91
CA ALA A 335 -6.24 -22.38 -11.29
C ALA A 335 -5.02 -22.75 -10.44
N MET A 336 -4.99 -24.00 -9.98
CA MET A 336 -3.94 -24.55 -9.14
C MET A 336 -3.36 -25.81 -9.77
N ASN A 337 -2.39 -26.45 -9.08
CA ASN A 337 -1.72 -27.66 -9.53
C ASN A 337 -1.18 -27.50 -10.95
N LYS A 338 -0.32 -26.49 -11.17
CA LYS A 338 0.29 -26.26 -12.48
C LYS A 338 -0.73 -26.04 -13.58
N TRP A 339 -1.80 -25.29 -13.28
CA TRP A 339 -2.85 -24.90 -14.23
C TRP A 339 -3.83 -26.00 -14.66
N GLN A 340 -3.77 -27.15 -14.00
CA GLN A 340 -4.56 -28.33 -14.35
C GLN A 340 -5.90 -28.40 -13.62
N THR A 341 -6.01 -27.76 -12.44
CA THR A 341 -7.21 -27.81 -11.61
C THR A 341 -7.79 -26.42 -11.46
N LEU A 342 -8.99 -26.19 -11.98
CA LEU A 342 -9.76 -24.98 -11.67
C LEU A 342 -10.31 -25.07 -10.26
N THR A 343 -10.22 -23.97 -9.53
CA THR A 343 -10.86 -23.75 -8.23
C THR A 343 -12.28 -23.21 -8.42
N ASP A 344 -13.04 -23.06 -7.33
CA ASP A 344 -14.34 -22.38 -7.35
C ASP A 344 -14.26 -20.85 -7.25
N MET A 345 -13.06 -20.30 -7.11
CA MET A 345 -12.85 -18.86 -6.94
C MET A 345 -12.67 -18.18 -8.30
N GLU A 346 -13.56 -17.24 -8.61
CA GLU A 346 -13.42 -16.31 -9.72
C GLU A 346 -12.51 -15.13 -9.33
N VAL A 347 -11.66 -14.69 -10.25
CA VAL A 347 -10.92 -13.42 -10.13
C VAL A 347 -11.84 -12.30 -10.64
N ASN A 348 -12.39 -11.53 -9.71
CA ASN A 348 -13.32 -10.43 -9.98
C ASN A 348 -13.19 -9.34 -8.89
N GLN A 349 -13.99 -8.27 -8.96
CA GLN A 349 -13.90 -7.16 -8.02
C GLN A 349 -14.14 -7.58 -6.55
N GLU A 350 -15.05 -8.51 -6.31
CA GLU A 350 -15.40 -8.94 -4.95
C GLU A 350 -14.29 -9.77 -4.32
N SER A 351 -13.72 -10.71 -5.09
CA SER A 351 -12.61 -11.53 -4.63
C SER A 351 -11.32 -10.74 -4.43
N ILE A 352 -11.02 -9.76 -5.31
CA ILE A 352 -9.91 -8.83 -5.08
C ILE A 352 -10.12 -8.02 -3.80
N ARG A 353 -11.29 -7.37 -3.65
CA ARG A 353 -11.59 -6.54 -2.47
C ARG A 353 -11.52 -7.32 -1.16
N SER A 354 -11.91 -8.60 -1.15
CA SER A 354 -11.84 -9.42 0.07
C SER A 354 -10.40 -9.79 0.46
N LEU A 355 -9.46 -9.83 -0.49
CA LEU A 355 -8.05 -10.19 -0.28
C LEU A 355 -7.13 -8.99 -0.01
N GLU A 356 -7.46 -7.79 -0.51
CA GLU A 356 -6.68 -6.56 -0.32
C GLU A 356 -6.31 -6.20 1.13
N PRO A 357 -7.16 -6.46 2.15
CA PRO A 357 -6.79 -6.20 3.53
C PRO A 357 -5.59 -7.01 4.02
N TYR A 358 -5.29 -8.16 3.39
CA TYR A 358 -4.31 -9.14 3.86
C TYR A 358 -2.97 -9.09 3.13
N CYS A 359 -2.90 -8.42 1.98
CA CYS A 359 -1.68 -8.29 1.19
C CYS A 359 -1.38 -6.83 0.87
N SER A 360 -0.18 -6.60 0.36
CA SER A 360 0.23 -5.29 -0.15
C SER A 360 0.29 -5.21 -1.66
N GLU A 361 0.11 -6.33 -2.35
CA GLU A 361 0.24 -6.43 -3.79
C GLU A 361 -0.39 -7.74 -4.31
N PHE A 362 -0.89 -7.69 -5.55
CA PHE A 362 -1.28 -8.88 -6.29
C PHE A 362 -0.31 -9.21 -7.42
N LEU A 363 -0.11 -10.51 -7.65
CA LEU A 363 0.48 -11.04 -8.88
C LEU A 363 -0.61 -11.83 -9.61
N ILE A 364 -0.91 -11.50 -10.85
CA ILE A 364 -1.97 -12.17 -11.62
C ILE A 364 -1.34 -12.89 -12.79
N HIS A 365 -1.16 -14.20 -12.65
CA HIS A 365 -0.66 -15.04 -13.72
C HIS A 365 -1.80 -15.49 -14.66
N ALA A 366 -1.77 -15.08 -15.93
CA ALA A 366 -2.72 -15.53 -16.94
C ALA A 366 -2.19 -16.79 -17.65
N ALA A 367 -2.57 -17.96 -17.14
CA ALA A 367 -1.98 -19.24 -17.55
C ALA A 367 -2.18 -19.58 -19.04
N ASP A 368 -3.28 -19.11 -19.64
CA ASP A 368 -3.59 -19.38 -21.05
C ASP A 368 -2.65 -18.66 -22.03
N ASN A 369 -1.87 -17.68 -21.54
CA ASN A 369 -0.95 -16.87 -22.35
C ASN A 369 0.51 -16.98 -21.89
N GLU A 370 0.77 -17.52 -20.70
CA GLU A 370 2.10 -17.66 -20.09
C GLU A 370 3.04 -18.53 -20.93
N GLY A 371 4.22 -17.99 -21.28
CA GLY A 371 5.24 -18.69 -22.06
C GLY A 371 4.86 -19.03 -23.51
N LEU A 372 3.63 -18.74 -23.93
CA LEU A 372 3.12 -18.99 -25.28
C LEU A 372 3.39 -17.84 -26.25
N GLN A 373 3.83 -16.69 -25.75
CA GLN A 373 4.08 -15.47 -26.54
C GLN A 373 2.89 -15.14 -27.47
N LYS A 374 1.65 -15.25 -26.96
CA LYS A 374 0.43 -14.95 -27.73
C LYS A 374 -0.11 -13.53 -27.51
N GLY A 375 0.59 -12.71 -26.73
CA GLY A 375 0.15 -11.38 -26.31
C GLY A 375 -0.56 -11.42 -24.96
N VAL A 376 -0.79 -10.23 -24.39
CA VAL A 376 -1.47 -10.04 -23.11
C VAL A 376 -2.98 -10.25 -23.23
N ASP A 377 -3.63 -10.71 -22.17
CA ASP A 377 -5.10 -10.72 -22.07
C ASP A 377 -5.59 -9.31 -21.73
N GLU A 378 -5.85 -8.52 -22.78
CA GLU A 378 -6.20 -7.09 -22.68
C GLU A 378 -7.40 -6.83 -21.77
N LYS A 379 -8.44 -7.68 -21.87
CA LYS A 379 -9.65 -7.54 -21.03
C LYS A 379 -9.31 -7.75 -19.56
N LEU A 380 -8.50 -8.75 -19.23
CA LEU A 380 -8.10 -8.98 -17.85
C LEU A 380 -7.30 -7.78 -17.31
N VAL A 381 -6.38 -7.21 -18.10
CA VAL A 381 -5.63 -6.01 -17.71
C VAL A 381 -6.55 -4.82 -17.42
N GLU A 382 -7.53 -4.56 -18.29
CA GLU A 382 -8.54 -3.51 -18.06
C GLU A 382 -9.31 -3.77 -16.77
N ARG A 383 -9.75 -5.02 -16.54
CA ARG A 383 -10.48 -5.41 -15.34
C ARG A 383 -9.65 -5.24 -14.07
N LEU A 384 -8.40 -5.66 -14.06
CA LEU A 384 -7.50 -5.50 -12.91
C LEU A 384 -7.34 -4.02 -12.52
N SER A 385 -7.26 -3.11 -13.50
CA SER A 385 -7.18 -1.67 -13.23
C SER A 385 -8.43 -1.06 -12.56
N GLN A 386 -9.58 -1.73 -12.73
CA GLN A 386 -10.87 -1.37 -12.13
C GLN A 386 -11.10 -2.03 -10.77
N TRP A 387 -10.58 -3.24 -10.59
CA TRP A 387 -10.80 -4.07 -9.40
C TRP A 387 -9.79 -3.80 -8.29
N CYS A 388 -8.52 -3.57 -8.63
CA CYS A 388 -7.44 -3.40 -7.65
C CYS A 388 -7.29 -1.93 -7.21
N SER A 389 -7.19 -1.73 -5.90
CA SER A 389 -6.85 -0.47 -5.25
C SER A 389 -5.41 -0.43 -4.71
N ILE A 390 -4.73 -1.58 -4.72
CA ILE A 390 -3.32 -1.77 -4.35
C ILE A 390 -2.51 -2.19 -5.60
N PRO A 391 -1.16 -2.18 -5.58
CA PRO A 391 -0.38 -2.50 -6.78
C PRO A 391 -0.66 -3.92 -7.26
N VAL A 392 -0.68 -4.07 -8.57
CA VAL A 392 -0.94 -5.34 -9.25
C VAL A 392 0.03 -5.52 -10.40
N THR A 393 0.66 -6.68 -10.44
CA THR A 393 1.54 -7.10 -11.54
C THR A 393 0.82 -8.16 -12.35
N TYR A 394 0.66 -7.92 -13.65
CA TYR A 394 0.14 -8.90 -14.60
C TYR A 394 1.30 -9.70 -15.21
N ALA A 395 1.16 -11.02 -15.26
CA ALA A 395 2.16 -11.91 -15.82
C ALA A 395 1.51 -12.92 -16.78
N GLY A 396 1.82 -12.81 -18.07
CA GLY A 396 1.31 -13.74 -19.09
C GLY A 396 1.37 -13.19 -20.50
N GLY A 397 2.21 -13.79 -21.36
CA GLY A 397 2.18 -13.52 -22.80
C GLY A 397 2.83 -12.22 -23.28
N GLY A 398 3.37 -11.38 -22.38
CA GLY A 398 4.19 -10.23 -22.74
C GLY A 398 5.45 -10.65 -23.51
N ARG A 399 5.70 -10.02 -24.65
CA ARG A 399 6.72 -10.46 -25.61
C ARG A 399 7.45 -9.33 -26.35
N HIS A 400 6.88 -8.13 -26.42
CA HIS A 400 7.49 -6.98 -27.08
C HIS A 400 7.43 -5.74 -26.19
N LEU A 401 8.20 -4.70 -26.53
CA LEU A 401 8.18 -3.43 -25.80
C LEU A 401 6.80 -2.76 -25.89
N GLU A 402 6.10 -2.95 -27.01
CA GLU A 402 4.75 -2.46 -27.26
C GLU A 402 3.72 -3.04 -26.28
N ASP A 403 3.95 -4.22 -25.69
CA ASP A 403 3.05 -4.78 -24.68
C ASP A 403 3.07 -3.94 -23.39
N LEU A 404 4.20 -3.31 -23.05
CA LEU A 404 4.29 -2.38 -21.91
C LEU A 404 3.42 -1.13 -22.16
N GLU A 405 3.51 -0.56 -23.36
CA GLU A 405 2.66 0.57 -23.75
C GLU A 405 1.18 0.20 -23.79
N ASN A 406 0.86 -0.99 -24.29
CA ASN A 406 -0.52 -1.48 -24.33
C ASN A 406 -1.09 -1.66 -22.93
N VAL A 407 -0.36 -2.33 -22.03
CA VAL A 407 -0.77 -2.50 -20.63
C VAL A 407 -0.91 -1.15 -19.92
N LYS A 408 0.03 -0.23 -20.11
CA LYS A 408 -0.06 1.13 -19.56
C LYS A 408 -1.33 1.84 -20.04
N LYS A 409 -1.64 1.77 -21.33
CA LYS A 409 -2.84 2.38 -21.91
C LYS A 409 -4.13 1.76 -21.37
N LEU A 410 -4.24 0.43 -21.40
CA LEU A 410 -5.43 -0.30 -20.97
C LEU A 410 -5.72 -0.14 -19.47
N SER A 411 -4.66 -0.07 -18.66
CA SER A 411 -4.79 0.06 -17.20
C SER A 411 -4.76 1.50 -16.69
N ASN A 412 -4.61 2.48 -17.58
CA ASN A 412 -4.33 3.88 -17.21
C ASN A 412 -3.14 3.99 -16.22
N GLY A 413 -2.07 3.24 -16.49
CA GLY A 413 -0.85 3.19 -15.70
C GLY A 413 -0.92 2.35 -14.42
N LYS A 414 -2.03 1.64 -14.15
CA LYS A 414 -2.27 0.97 -12.85
C LYS A 414 -1.74 -0.45 -12.72
N VAL A 415 -1.44 -1.10 -13.84
CA VAL A 415 -1.02 -2.51 -13.87
C VAL A 415 0.41 -2.56 -14.37
N ASP A 416 1.27 -3.24 -13.62
CA ASP A 416 2.63 -3.57 -14.03
C ASP A 416 2.65 -4.81 -14.92
N LEU A 417 3.69 -4.98 -15.74
CA LEU A 417 3.81 -6.13 -16.66
C LEU A 417 5.09 -6.92 -16.40
N THR A 418 4.92 -8.22 -16.17
CA THR A 418 6.01 -9.19 -16.20
C THR A 418 6.32 -9.62 -17.63
N ILE A 419 7.61 -9.52 -18.01
CA ILE A 419 8.15 -10.15 -19.21
C ILE A 419 9.29 -11.07 -18.80
N GLY A 420 9.18 -12.36 -19.12
CA GLY A 420 10.18 -13.40 -18.83
C GLY A 420 10.76 -13.97 -20.12
N SER A 421 10.19 -15.06 -20.61
CA SER A 421 10.71 -15.88 -21.72
C SER A 421 11.00 -15.17 -23.05
N ALA A 422 10.47 -13.98 -23.26
CA ALA A 422 10.74 -13.19 -24.47
C ALA A 422 12.04 -12.37 -24.40
N LEU A 423 12.61 -12.19 -23.22
CA LEU A 423 13.83 -11.42 -23.00
C LEU A 423 15.05 -12.15 -23.58
N ASP A 424 15.93 -11.37 -24.21
CA ASP A 424 17.21 -11.82 -24.74
C ASP A 424 18.15 -12.41 -23.67
N CYS A 425 18.14 -11.87 -22.45
CA CYS A 425 18.91 -12.42 -21.33
C CYS A 425 18.45 -13.83 -20.90
N PHE A 426 17.28 -14.27 -21.34
CA PHE A 426 16.76 -15.63 -21.20
C PHE A 426 16.69 -16.40 -22.52
N GLY A 427 17.47 -16.00 -23.53
CA GLY A 427 17.52 -16.65 -24.83
C GLY A 427 16.31 -16.38 -25.74
N GLY A 428 15.41 -15.49 -25.33
CA GLY A 428 14.31 -15.00 -26.16
C GLY A 428 14.79 -14.03 -27.25
N SER A 429 13.91 -13.73 -28.20
CA SER A 429 14.16 -12.76 -29.27
C SER A 429 13.02 -11.74 -29.41
N GLY A 430 12.13 -11.66 -28.41
CA GLY A 430 10.94 -10.83 -28.47
C GLY A 430 11.22 -9.38 -28.09
N VAL A 431 12.02 -9.17 -27.05
CA VAL A 431 12.42 -7.84 -26.56
C VAL A 431 13.77 -7.89 -25.85
N LYS A 432 14.55 -6.82 -25.92
CA LYS A 432 15.81 -6.71 -25.19
C LYS A 432 15.57 -6.24 -23.77
N PHE A 433 16.27 -6.84 -22.81
CA PHE A 433 16.21 -6.42 -21.41
C PHE A 433 16.52 -4.93 -21.22
N ASP A 434 17.57 -4.43 -21.88
CA ASP A 434 17.98 -3.03 -21.78
C ASP A 434 16.91 -2.06 -22.31
N ASP A 435 16.12 -2.47 -23.31
CA ASP A 435 15.03 -1.64 -23.84
C ASP A 435 13.89 -1.53 -22.82
N CYS A 436 13.57 -2.62 -22.11
CA CYS A 436 12.59 -2.61 -21.02
C CYS A 436 13.06 -1.75 -19.83
N VAL A 437 14.35 -1.83 -19.47
CA VAL A 437 14.93 -0.96 -18.43
C VAL A 437 14.87 0.51 -18.84
N ALA A 438 15.26 0.83 -20.08
CA ALA A 438 15.19 2.19 -20.61
C ALA A 438 13.74 2.69 -20.65
N TRP A 439 12.77 1.80 -20.91
CA TRP A 439 11.36 2.13 -20.84
C TRP A 439 10.91 2.48 -19.42
N ASN A 440 11.32 1.72 -18.40
CA ASN A 440 11.03 2.04 -16.99
C ASN A 440 11.56 3.43 -16.61
N ARG A 441 12.81 3.74 -16.97
CA ARG A 441 13.44 5.05 -16.67
C ARG A 441 12.72 6.23 -17.33
N LYS A 442 12.01 6.01 -18.43
CA LYS A 442 11.18 7.05 -19.08
C LYS A 442 9.88 7.32 -18.34
N GLN A 443 9.45 6.41 -17.46
CA GLN A 443 8.24 6.61 -16.66
C GLN A 443 8.51 7.51 -15.43
N ASP A 444 9.76 7.56 -14.97
CA ASP A 444 10.21 8.39 -13.83
C ASP A 444 10.30 9.90 -14.14
N ASN A 445 10.22 10.28 -15.42
CA ASN A 445 10.27 11.66 -15.89
C ASN A 445 8.90 12.10 -16.37
#